data_AF-A0A963ILE9-F1
#
_entry.id   AF-A0A963ILE9-F1
#
_cell.length_a   1.000
_cell.length_b   1.000
_cell.length_c   1.000
_cell.angle_alpha   90.00
_cell.angle_beta   90.00
_cell.angle_gamma   90.00
#
_symmetry.space_group_name_H-M   'P 1'
#
loop_
_entity.id
_entity.type
_entity.pdbx_description
1 polymer ?
#
loop_
_entity_poly.entity_id
_entity_poly.type
_entity_poly.pdbx_seq_one_letter_code
_entity_poly.pdbx_strand_id
1 'polypeptide(L)'
;KIALGHHRDDIVHTLFLNLLFAARMKAMPPKLLTDDAAHVVIRPLAYCSEKDIARFARGMAYPIIPCNLCGSQDNLQRQKIREMMADWDRRYPGRTEAVFSALQKIVPSHLADQALFDFKGLRPGADPAAMDGGDLVFDPPPLGDTWSSSPVLPLAALGS
;
A
#
# COMPACT_ATOMS: atom_id res chain seq x y z
N LYS A 1 -3.58 -19.47 17.39
CA LYS A 1 -3.25 -18.44 16.37
C LYS A 1 -2.60 -19.14 15.20
N ILE A 2 -2.92 -18.78 13.97
CA ILE A 2 -2.40 -19.41 12.74
C ILE A 2 -1.52 -18.37 12.04
N ALA A 3 -0.28 -18.72 11.71
CA ALA A 3 0.62 -17.83 10.98
C ALA A 3 0.67 -18.24 9.50
N LEU A 4 0.50 -17.27 8.60
CA LEU A 4 0.61 -17.47 7.15
C LEU A 4 1.73 -16.58 6.60
N GLY A 5 2.55 -17.13 5.70
CA GLY A 5 3.76 -16.50 5.15
C GLY A 5 3.54 -15.40 4.12
N HIS A 6 2.34 -14.81 4.05
CA HIS A 6 2.04 -13.77 3.06
C HIS A 6 2.87 -12.51 3.31
N HIS A 7 3.50 -12.01 2.25
CA HIS A 7 4.34 -10.82 2.28
C HIS A 7 3.63 -9.57 1.74
N ARG A 8 4.31 -8.41 1.74
CA ARG A 8 3.74 -7.13 1.29
C ARG A 8 3.17 -7.22 -0.12
N ASP A 9 3.93 -7.81 -1.03
CA ASP A 9 3.57 -7.95 -2.44
C ASP A 9 2.29 -8.80 -2.59
N ASP A 10 2.12 -9.88 -1.83
CA ASP A 10 0.88 -10.69 -1.84
C ASP A 10 -0.36 -9.91 -1.45
N ILE A 11 -0.22 -9.00 -0.47
CA ILE A 11 -1.32 -8.15 0.00
C ILE A 11 -1.72 -7.18 -1.12
N VAL A 12 -0.75 -6.58 -1.79
CA VAL A 12 -0.98 -5.68 -2.93
C VAL A 12 -1.56 -6.44 -4.13
N HIS A 13 -1.03 -7.61 -4.47
CA HIS A 13 -1.61 -8.46 -5.52
C HIS A 13 -3.06 -8.80 -5.21
N THR A 14 -3.38 -9.10 -3.96
CA THR A 14 -4.76 -9.41 -3.56
C THR A 14 -5.67 -8.19 -3.63
N LEU A 15 -5.17 -6.99 -3.31
CA LEU A 15 -5.89 -5.74 -3.54
C LEU A 15 -6.27 -5.60 -5.02
N PHE A 16 -5.30 -5.71 -5.92
CA PHE A 16 -5.57 -5.54 -7.36
C PHE A 16 -6.47 -6.62 -7.93
N LEU A 17 -6.36 -7.86 -7.44
CA LEU A 17 -7.27 -8.93 -7.83
C LEU A 17 -8.71 -8.60 -7.44
N ASN A 18 -8.95 -8.15 -6.20
CA ASN A 18 -10.28 -7.75 -5.77
C ASN A 18 -10.79 -6.48 -6.46
N LEU A 19 -9.90 -5.52 -6.68
CA LEU A 19 -10.22 -4.26 -7.33
C LEU A 19 -10.68 -4.48 -8.77
N LEU A 20 -9.92 -5.25 -9.56
CA LEU A 20 -10.13 -5.41 -11.00
C LEU A 20 -11.14 -6.53 -11.35
N PHE A 21 -11.22 -7.59 -10.54
CA PHE A 21 -12.05 -8.75 -10.87
C PHE A 21 -13.24 -8.97 -9.93
N ALA A 22 -13.26 -8.35 -8.75
CA ALA A 22 -14.36 -8.47 -7.79
C ALA A 22 -15.05 -7.14 -7.46
N ALA A 23 -14.62 -6.03 -8.07
CA ALA A 23 -15.10 -4.67 -7.83
C ALA A 23 -15.13 -4.30 -6.32
N ARG A 24 -14.09 -4.68 -5.57
CA ARG A 24 -13.99 -4.43 -4.13
C ARG A 24 -12.62 -3.87 -3.73
N MET A 25 -12.65 -2.83 -2.88
CA MET A 25 -11.47 -2.32 -2.17
C MET A 25 -11.16 -3.21 -0.96
N LYS A 26 -10.58 -4.39 -1.21
CA LYS A 26 -10.24 -5.38 -0.18
C LYS A 26 -8.88 -6.01 -0.44
N ALA A 27 -8.04 -6.04 0.59
CA ALA A 27 -6.76 -6.74 0.57
C ALA A 27 -6.74 -7.89 1.60
N MET A 28 -5.55 -8.28 2.05
CA MET A 28 -5.36 -9.22 3.16
C MET A 28 -4.78 -8.49 4.37
N PRO A 29 -5.56 -8.24 5.45
CA PRO A 29 -5.06 -7.49 6.58
C PRO A 29 -3.94 -8.26 7.32
N PRO A 30 -2.98 -7.60 7.98
CA PRO A 30 -1.90 -8.28 8.71
C PRO A 30 -2.38 -9.22 9.82
N LYS A 31 -3.58 -8.96 10.36
CA LYS A 31 -4.24 -9.75 11.40
C LYS A 31 -5.74 -9.84 11.07
N LEU A 32 -6.30 -11.04 11.16
CA LEU A 32 -7.71 -11.32 10.87
C LEU A 32 -8.25 -12.32 11.89
N LEU A 33 -9.42 -12.06 12.46
CA LEU A 33 -10.21 -13.07 13.18
C LEU A 33 -11.02 -13.85 12.15
N THR A 34 -11.02 -15.18 12.21
CA THR A 34 -11.85 -16.01 11.34
C THR A 34 -13.34 -15.77 11.61
N ASP A 35 -14.18 -16.04 10.62
CA ASP A 35 -15.62 -15.75 10.70
C ASP A 35 -16.33 -16.55 11.80
N ASP A 36 -15.82 -17.74 12.13
CA ASP A 36 -16.27 -18.59 13.24
C ASP A 36 -15.70 -18.18 14.62
N ALA A 37 -14.91 -17.10 14.66
CA ALA A 37 -14.18 -16.59 15.82
C ALA A 37 -13.23 -17.60 16.51
N ALA A 38 -12.98 -18.76 15.90
CA ALA A 38 -12.18 -19.82 16.51
C ALA A 38 -10.68 -19.52 16.42
N HIS A 39 -10.25 -18.78 15.41
CA HIS A 39 -8.84 -18.58 15.09
C HIS A 39 -8.49 -17.13 14.74
N VAL A 40 -7.31 -16.71 15.20
CA VAL A 40 -6.68 -15.47 14.74
C VAL A 40 -5.56 -15.82 13.77
N VAL A 41 -5.71 -15.36 12.53
CA VAL A 41 -4.71 -15.43 11.47
C VAL A 41 -3.78 -14.23 11.58
N ILE A 42 -2.47 -14.48 11.57
CA ILE A 42 -1.43 -13.45 11.54
C ILE A 42 -0.55 -13.62 10.30
N ARG A 43 -0.07 -12.50 9.75
CA ARG A 43 0.87 -12.45 8.61
C ARG A 43 2.12 -11.67 9.03
N PRO A 44 3.10 -12.33 9.69
CA PRO A 44 4.27 -11.64 10.23
C PRO A 44 5.10 -10.92 9.17
N LEU A 45 5.05 -11.40 7.92
CA LEU A 45 5.80 -10.86 6.79
C LEU A 45 5.05 -9.79 6.00
N ALA A 46 3.87 -9.33 6.47
CA ALA A 46 3.01 -8.39 5.76
C ALA A 46 3.69 -7.07 5.34
N TYR A 47 4.79 -6.69 6.00
CA TYR A 47 5.53 -5.47 5.75
C TYR A 47 6.84 -5.69 4.97
N CYS A 48 7.21 -6.95 4.74
CA CYS A 48 8.46 -7.34 4.06
C CYS A 48 8.22 -7.52 2.56
N SER A 49 9.17 -7.11 1.73
CA SER A 49 9.13 -7.43 0.29
C SER A 49 9.54 -8.87 0.02
N GLU A 50 9.05 -9.46 -1.08
CA GLU A 50 9.51 -10.75 -1.57
C GLU A 50 11.03 -10.77 -1.81
N LYS A 51 11.55 -9.67 -2.37
CA LYS A 51 12.98 -9.51 -2.66
C LYS A 51 13.83 -9.59 -1.38
N ASP A 52 13.41 -8.93 -0.32
CA ASP A 52 14.14 -8.92 0.96
C ASP A 52 14.06 -10.28 1.64
N ILE A 53 12.89 -10.95 1.61
CA ILE A 53 12.72 -12.30 2.13
C ILE A 53 13.63 -13.28 1.37
N ALA A 54 13.66 -13.22 0.04
CA ALA A 54 14.49 -14.08 -0.79
C ALA A 54 15.99 -13.83 -0.55
N ARG A 55 16.41 -12.57 -0.36
CA ARG A 55 17.79 -12.23 0.00
C ARG A 55 18.16 -12.81 1.36
N PHE A 56 17.29 -12.66 2.35
CA PHE A 56 17.50 -13.19 3.70
C PHE A 56 17.60 -14.72 3.68
N ALA A 57 16.68 -15.40 3.00
CA ALA A 57 16.67 -16.85 2.87
C ALA A 57 17.97 -17.39 2.24
N ARG A 58 18.47 -16.74 1.18
CA ARG A 58 19.77 -17.09 0.58
C ARG A 58 20.94 -16.87 1.53
N GLY A 59 20.98 -15.74 2.23
CA GLY A 59 22.03 -15.43 3.20
C GLY A 59 22.08 -16.40 4.39
N MET A 60 20.93 -16.90 4.81
CA MET A 60 20.79 -17.89 5.88
C MET A 60 20.88 -19.35 5.39
N ALA A 61 21.09 -19.57 4.09
CA ALA A 61 21.08 -20.89 3.45
C ALA A 61 19.81 -21.71 3.77
N TYR A 62 18.64 -21.07 3.89
CA TYR A 62 17.39 -21.78 4.07
C TYR A 62 16.97 -22.50 2.78
N PRO A 63 16.42 -23.72 2.87
CA PRO A 63 15.92 -24.44 1.70
C PRO A 63 14.70 -23.69 1.13
N ILE A 64 14.81 -23.27 -0.13
CA ILE A 64 13.68 -22.68 -0.87
C ILE A 64 12.93 -23.81 -1.55
N ILE A 65 11.72 -24.10 -1.07
CA ILE A 65 10.86 -25.12 -1.67
C ILE A 65 10.15 -24.48 -2.87
N PRO A 66 10.33 -24.99 -4.10
CA PRO A 66 9.66 -24.45 -5.27
C PRO A 66 8.13 -24.59 -5.13
N CYS A 67 7.41 -23.56 -5.57
CA CYS A 67 5.94 -23.49 -5.51
C CYS A 67 5.27 -24.30 -6.64
N ASN A 68 5.84 -25.45 -6.99
CA ASN A 68 5.27 -26.41 -7.96
C ASN A 68 4.59 -27.60 -7.27
N LEU A 69 4.65 -27.70 -5.93
CA LEU A 69 4.01 -28.77 -5.15
C LEU A 69 2.52 -28.56 -4.88
N CYS A 70 1.97 -27.36 -5.11
CA CYS A 70 0.54 -27.11 -5.00
C CYS A 70 -0.09 -27.33 -6.38
N GLY A 71 -0.79 -28.46 -6.56
CA GLY A 71 -1.53 -28.79 -7.79
C GLY A 71 -2.69 -27.85 -8.14
N SER A 72 -2.74 -26.65 -7.57
CA SER A 72 -3.61 -25.57 -8.06
C SER A 72 -2.96 -25.01 -9.31
N GLN A 73 -3.62 -25.12 -10.47
CA GLN A 73 -3.31 -24.27 -11.61
C GLN A 73 -3.07 -22.84 -11.12
N ASP A 74 -1.95 -22.24 -11.51
CA ASP A 74 -1.74 -20.82 -11.36
C ASP A 74 -2.99 -20.12 -11.87
N ASN A 75 -3.76 -19.50 -10.97
CA ASN A 75 -4.91 -18.72 -11.41
C ASN A 75 -4.34 -17.64 -12.33
N LEU A 76 -4.64 -17.73 -13.62
CA LEU A 76 -4.13 -16.84 -14.66
C LEU A 76 -4.29 -15.35 -14.27
N GLN A 77 -5.31 -15.01 -13.49
CA GLN A 77 -5.50 -13.66 -12.97
C GLN A 77 -4.41 -13.27 -11.97
N ARG A 78 -4.05 -14.13 -11.02
CA ARG A 78 -2.98 -13.87 -10.04
C ARG A 78 -1.63 -13.70 -10.73
N GLN A 79 -1.33 -14.53 -11.73
CA GLN A 79 -0.11 -14.40 -12.51
C GLN A 79 -0.07 -13.06 -13.25
N LYS A 80 -1.15 -12.67 -13.93
CA LYS A 80 -1.25 -11.38 -14.63
C LYS A 80 -1.03 -10.18 -13.70
N ILE A 81 -1.61 -10.22 -12.50
CA ILE A 81 -1.41 -9.14 -11.51
C ILE A 81 0.05 -9.09 -11.03
N ARG A 82 0.68 -10.25 -10.78
CA ARG A 82 2.10 -10.31 -10.40
C ARG A 82 2.99 -9.70 -11.48
N GLU A 83 2.77 -10.07 -12.74
CA GLU A 83 3.52 -9.54 -13.89
C GLU A 83 3.31 -8.03 -14.05
N MET A 84 2.06 -7.56 -13.93
CA MET A 84 1.71 -6.13 -13.97
C MET A 84 2.43 -5.33 -12.88
N MET A 85 2.39 -5.82 -11.63
CA MET A 85 3.04 -5.13 -10.51
C MET A 85 4.55 -5.13 -10.63
N ALA A 86 5.14 -6.25 -11.07
CA ALA A 86 6.58 -6.33 -11.33
C ALA A 86 7.03 -5.37 -12.44
N ASP A 87 6.22 -5.18 -13.49
CA ASP A 87 6.51 -4.18 -14.52
C ASP A 87 6.42 -2.76 -13.99
N TRP A 88 5.40 -2.44 -13.19
CA TRP A 88 5.24 -1.13 -12.58
C TRP A 88 6.37 -0.78 -11.62
N ASP A 89 6.79 -1.70 -10.75
CA ASP A 89 7.93 -1.46 -9.86
C ASP A 89 9.24 -1.31 -10.64
N ARG A 90 9.41 -2.01 -11.77
CA ARG A 90 10.57 -1.85 -12.65
C ARG A 90 10.63 -0.45 -13.27
N ARG A 91 9.48 0.06 -13.72
CA ARG A 91 9.35 1.38 -14.35
C ARG A 91 9.34 2.52 -13.35
N TYR A 92 8.77 2.29 -12.17
CA TYR A 92 8.61 3.26 -11.10
C TYR A 92 8.94 2.59 -9.76
N PRO A 93 10.24 2.55 -9.37
CA PRO A 93 10.67 1.92 -8.11
C PRO A 93 9.90 2.47 -6.90
N GLY A 94 9.43 1.58 -6.03
CA GLY A 94 8.68 1.96 -4.83
C GLY A 94 7.15 1.95 -4.99
N ARG A 95 6.61 1.49 -6.13
CA ARG A 95 5.18 1.59 -6.42
C ARG A 95 4.36 0.63 -5.57
N THR A 96 4.83 -0.60 -5.37
CA THR A 96 4.18 -1.58 -4.47
C THR A 96 4.13 -1.06 -3.03
N GLU A 97 5.20 -0.41 -2.55
CA GLU A 97 5.27 0.23 -1.23
C GLU A 97 4.29 1.39 -1.13
N ALA A 98 4.19 2.22 -2.17
CA ALA A 98 3.24 3.32 -2.22
C ALA A 98 1.80 2.82 -2.16
N VAL A 99 1.46 1.77 -2.92
CA VAL A 99 0.12 1.15 -2.88
C VAL A 99 -0.17 0.53 -1.52
N PHE A 100 0.78 -0.19 -0.93
CA PHE A 100 0.61 -0.76 0.40
C PHE A 100 0.45 0.33 1.48
N SER A 101 1.16 1.46 1.33
CA SER A 101 1.01 2.62 2.22
C SER A 101 -0.37 3.26 2.07
N ALA A 102 -0.90 3.34 0.85
CA ALA A 102 -2.25 3.85 0.58
C ALA A 102 -3.35 2.99 1.24
N LEU A 103 -3.15 1.67 1.34
CA LEU A 103 -4.08 0.79 2.08
C LEU A 103 -4.24 1.14 3.56
N GLN A 104 -3.28 1.86 4.15
CA GLN A 104 -3.30 2.28 5.56
C GLN A 104 -3.82 3.70 5.74
N LYS A 105 -4.01 4.44 4.65
CA LYS A 105 -4.33 5.88 4.64
C LYS A 105 -5.57 6.12 3.79
N ILE A 106 -6.70 5.62 4.27
CA ILE A 106 -7.99 5.77 3.59
C ILE A 106 -8.63 7.07 4.03
N VAL A 107 -9.10 7.87 3.07
CA VAL A 107 -9.83 9.11 3.31
C VAL A 107 -11.28 8.90 2.84
N PRO A 108 -12.23 8.56 3.73
CA PRO A 108 -13.59 8.17 3.33
C PRO A 108 -14.32 9.23 2.50
N SER A 109 -14.10 10.51 2.81
CA SER A 109 -14.67 11.66 2.10
C SER A 109 -14.24 11.78 0.64
N HIS A 110 -13.09 11.18 0.28
CA HIS A 110 -12.52 11.18 -1.07
C HIS A 110 -12.70 9.84 -1.79
N LEU A 111 -13.51 8.95 -1.21
CA LEU A 111 -14.01 7.75 -1.87
C LEU A 111 -15.48 7.94 -2.27
N ALA A 112 -16.16 6.86 -2.64
CA ALA A 112 -17.55 6.89 -3.11
C ALA A 112 -18.50 6.03 -2.24
N ASP A 113 -18.10 5.72 -1.01
CA ASP A 113 -18.89 4.88 -0.10
C ASP A 113 -19.80 5.72 0.79
N GLN A 114 -21.09 5.76 0.45
CA GLN A 114 -22.11 6.51 1.19
C GLN A 114 -22.38 5.98 2.60
N ALA A 115 -21.94 4.76 2.93
CA ALA A 115 -22.04 4.22 4.29
C ALA A 115 -20.88 4.69 5.18
N LEU A 116 -19.72 5.01 4.58
CA LEU A 116 -18.57 5.52 5.31
C LEU A 116 -18.53 7.06 5.38
N PHE A 117 -19.20 7.76 4.45
CA PHE A 117 -19.28 9.22 4.45
C PHE A 117 -20.63 9.73 3.94
N ASP A 118 -21.23 10.71 4.64
CA ASP A 118 -22.51 11.30 4.26
C ASP A 118 -22.36 12.36 3.16
N PHE A 119 -22.35 11.91 1.91
CA PHE A 119 -22.32 12.82 0.75
C PHE A 119 -23.63 13.60 0.56
N LYS A 120 -24.76 13.12 1.09
CA LYS A 120 -26.07 13.78 0.91
C LYS A 120 -26.20 15.00 1.82
N GLY A 121 -25.55 14.96 2.98
CA GLY A 121 -25.48 16.06 3.93
C GLY A 121 -24.51 17.19 3.55
N LEU A 122 -23.66 17.00 2.51
CA LEU A 122 -22.70 18.01 2.08
C LEU A 122 -23.39 19.29 1.59
N ARG A 123 -22.99 20.44 2.14
CA ARG A 123 -23.50 21.76 1.78
C ARG A 123 -22.36 22.77 1.66
N PRO A 124 -22.47 23.76 0.75
CA PRO A 124 -21.54 24.89 0.72
C PRO A 124 -21.47 25.58 2.09
N GLY A 125 -20.26 25.93 2.54
CA GLY A 125 -20.02 26.57 3.84
C GLY A 125 -19.94 25.62 5.03
N ALA A 126 -19.98 24.30 4.81
CA ALA A 126 -19.64 23.33 5.85
C ALA A 126 -18.16 23.46 6.26
N ASP A 127 -17.85 23.12 7.51
CA ASP A 127 -16.49 23.14 8.04
C ASP A 127 -15.62 22.08 7.33
N PRO A 128 -14.53 22.47 6.64
CA PRO A 128 -13.60 21.53 6.02
C PRO A 128 -12.99 20.51 6.99
N ALA A 129 -12.91 20.83 8.28
CA ALA A 129 -12.45 19.89 9.31
C ALA A 129 -13.37 18.66 9.43
N ALA A 130 -14.65 18.79 9.07
CA ALA A 130 -15.60 17.67 9.02
C ALA A 130 -15.33 16.70 7.84
N MET A 131 -14.41 17.04 6.92
CA MET A 131 -14.05 16.23 5.75
C MET A 131 -12.81 15.35 5.96
N ASP A 132 -12.36 15.17 7.21
CA ASP A 132 -11.18 14.35 7.57
C ASP A 132 -9.90 14.80 6.82
N GLY A 133 -9.66 16.12 6.82
CA GLY A 133 -8.46 16.74 6.25
C GLY A 133 -8.62 17.38 4.88
N GLY A 134 -9.75 17.18 4.18
CA GLY A 134 -10.05 17.89 2.91
C GLY A 134 -9.03 17.64 1.78
N ASP A 135 -9.30 18.19 0.59
CA ASP A 135 -8.32 18.16 -0.50
C ASP A 135 -7.39 19.38 -0.40
N LEU A 136 -6.38 19.29 0.46
CA LEU A 136 -5.37 20.35 0.60
C LEU A 136 -4.53 20.56 -0.67
N VAL A 137 -4.70 19.72 -1.70
CA VAL A 137 -3.97 19.85 -2.97
C VAL A 137 -4.33 21.15 -3.70
N PHE A 138 -5.53 21.68 -3.48
CA PHE A 138 -5.98 22.95 -4.08
C PHE A 138 -6.08 24.11 -3.10
N ASP A 139 -5.87 23.87 -1.81
CA ASP A 139 -5.88 24.92 -0.79
C ASP A 139 -4.53 25.66 -0.75
N PRO A 140 -4.53 26.99 -0.55
CA PRO A 140 -3.29 27.71 -0.30
C PRO A 140 -2.63 27.14 0.96
N PRO A 141 -1.31 26.88 0.94
CA PRO A 141 -0.62 26.35 2.10
C PRO A 141 -0.83 27.27 3.30
N PRO A 142 -1.01 26.73 4.52
CA PRO A 142 -1.19 27.54 5.71
C PRO A 142 -0.01 28.51 5.83
N LEU A 143 -0.34 29.81 5.94
CA LEU A 143 0.63 30.88 6.17
C LEU A 143 1.28 30.66 7.55
N GLY A 144 2.37 29.90 7.60
CA GLY A 144 3.03 29.58 8.87
C GLY A 144 4.41 28.95 8.76
N ASP A 145 4.70 28.12 7.76
CA ASP A 145 6.01 27.48 7.65
C ASP A 145 6.95 28.33 6.80
N THR A 146 7.60 29.28 7.47
CA THR A 146 8.76 29.98 6.94
C THR A 146 9.78 28.96 6.46
N TRP A 147 9.99 28.92 5.15
CA TRP A 147 11.10 28.21 4.53
C TRP A 147 12.40 28.66 5.20
N SER A 148 12.98 27.80 6.04
CA SER A 148 14.36 27.94 6.48
C SER A 148 15.24 27.74 5.24
N SER A 149 15.56 28.84 4.56
CA SER A 149 16.62 28.86 3.56
C SER A 149 17.91 28.38 4.21
N SER A 150 18.37 27.17 3.87
CA SER A 150 19.75 26.79 4.15
C SER A 150 20.68 27.82 3.50
N PRO A 151 21.75 28.28 4.18
CA PRO A 151 22.62 29.29 3.62
C PRO A 151 23.34 28.72 2.40
N VAL A 152 23.16 29.38 1.27
CA VAL A 152 23.94 29.15 0.04
C VAL A 152 25.40 29.44 0.37
N LEU A 153 26.25 28.42 0.27
CA LEU A 153 27.71 28.57 0.28
C LEU A 153 28.12 29.45 -0.92
N PRO A 154 28.84 30.56 -0.73
CA PRO A 154 29.26 31.40 -1.84
C PRO A 154 30.33 30.69 -2.67
N LEU A 155 30.01 30.43 -3.94
CA LEU A 155 30.96 29.97 -4.95
C LEU A 155 31.84 31.16 -5.39
N ALA A 156 32.93 31.39 -4.67
CA ALA A 156 34.01 32.27 -5.09
C ALA A 156 35.36 31.56 -4.94
N ALA A 157 35.59 30.59 -5.81
CA ALA A 157 36.93 30.12 -6.12
C ALA A 157 36.89 29.52 -7.53
N LEU A 158 37.23 30.33 -8.54
CA LEU A 158 37.79 29.95 -9.84
C LEU A 158 37.92 31.22 -10.68
N GLY A 159 39.13 31.81 -10.69
CA GLY A 159 39.45 32.96 -11.53
C GLY A 159 40.82 33.54 -11.22
N SER A 160 41.84 32.94 -11.84
CA SER A 160 43.18 33.47 -12.16
C SER A 160 44.18 33.75 -11.04
#